data_AF-A0A8C6WWR1-F1
#
_entry.id   AF-A0A8C6WWR1-F1
#
_cell.length_a   1.000
_cell.length_b   1.000
_cell.length_c   1.000
_cell.angle_alpha   90.00
_cell.angle_beta   90.00
_cell.angle_gamma   90.00
#
_symmetry.space_group_name_H-M   'P 1'
#
loop_
_entity.id
_entity.type
_entity.pdbx_description
1 polymer ?
#
loop_
_entity_poly.entity_id
_entity_poly.type
_entity_poly.pdbx_seq_one_letter_code
_entity_poly.pdbx_strand_id
1 'polypeptide(L)'
;MSLWTNQLQLSHMQSTSYRRTFGSPHPVSMTSYTSVSSRMPSGGRYGHSMSPMPTSRLSPQRVSYDKVDFTLSEAINQDFLATRSNEKAELQELNDRFASFIEKVRYLEQQNGALTQELNQFKGQAQQGQPNRATDLFQEEMREMRRQMEAIGKERDQYQMERDNLADDLSQLRQRLDEETQKRADAESNLVSFRKDVDDATLSRLELERKIESLMDEIEFLKKLHDEEIQDVQVSVQTQQLKMEVESTRAPDLTGALRDIRAQYENIAMKNMQESEDWYKSKFTDLTESAKRNNDAMRQAKQESNEARRQIQALSCEVDALKNTNEALLRQMREMEDQFGNEISNYQDNVSRLEEEIRHLKEEMARHLREYQDLLNVKMALDIEIATYRKLLEGEESRSGISQCYYEPTPRDKGKKSVVIKTVETRDGEVQRLLEKKMHQDSPFAFLFFFVIFLQVVKESRTEKDVQRGKDENDD
;
A
#
# COMPACT_ATOMS: atom_id res chain seq x y z
N MET A 1 55.05 -27.08 2.61
CA MET A 1 53.70 -27.66 2.70
C MET A 1 52.80 -26.85 1.82
N SER A 2 52.56 -27.42 0.66
CA SER A 2 52.15 -26.76 -0.56
C SER A 2 50.62 -26.59 -0.63
N LEU A 3 50.19 -25.51 -1.28
CA LEU A 3 48.97 -25.41 -2.08
C LEU A 3 47.63 -25.47 -1.34
N TRP A 4 47.09 -24.31 -1.01
CA TRP A 4 45.65 -24.04 -1.18
C TRP A 4 45.48 -22.64 -1.79
N THR A 5 45.35 -22.62 -3.10
CA THR A 5 44.94 -21.48 -3.91
C THR A 5 43.44 -21.25 -3.74
N ASN A 6 43.08 -20.07 -3.22
CA ASN A 6 41.73 -19.53 -3.27
C ASN A 6 41.38 -19.16 -4.73
N GLN A 7 40.41 -19.87 -5.29
CA GLN A 7 39.76 -19.53 -6.55
C GLN A 7 38.36 -19.01 -6.21
N LEU A 8 38.22 -17.73 -5.87
CA LEU A 8 36.92 -17.05 -5.87
C LEU A 8 36.68 -16.51 -7.26
N GLN A 9 35.95 -17.28 -8.06
CA GLN A 9 35.47 -16.85 -9.37
C GLN A 9 34.06 -16.32 -9.21
N LEU A 10 33.92 -14.99 -9.34
CA LEU A 10 32.67 -14.35 -9.70
C LEU A 10 32.14 -14.95 -11.02
N SER A 11 30.86 -15.31 -11.05
CA SER A 11 29.90 -14.93 -12.09
C SER A 11 28.75 -15.94 -12.17
N HIS A 12 27.54 -15.50 -11.84
CA HIS A 12 26.43 -15.38 -12.78
C HIS A 12 25.16 -15.12 -11.98
N MET A 13 24.66 -13.90 -12.12
CA MET A 13 23.32 -13.49 -11.73
C MET A 13 22.31 -14.39 -12.46
N GLN A 14 21.72 -15.35 -11.75
CA GLN A 14 20.53 -16.05 -12.22
C GLN A 14 19.33 -15.11 -12.08
N SER A 15 19.04 -14.39 -13.16
CA SER A 15 17.82 -13.61 -13.35
C SER A 15 16.61 -14.51 -13.12
N THR A 16 15.92 -14.33 -12.00
CA THR A 16 14.70 -15.07 -11.66
C THR A 16 13.54 -14.52 -12.48
N SER A 17 13.11 -15.23 -13.53
CA SER A 17 11.96 -14.85 -14.35
C SER A 17 10.65 -15.25 -13.67
N TYR A 18 10.11 -14.40 -12.80
CA TYR A 18 8.72 -14.52 -12.34
C TYR A 18 7.81 -13.78 -13.32
N ARG A 19 7.23 -14.52 -14.27
CA ARG A 19 6.24 -14.00 -15.22
C ARG A 19 4.91 -13.86 -14.46
N ARG A 20 4.65 -12.67 -13.90
CA ARG A 20 3.33 -12.28 -13.37
C ARG A 20 2.42 -11.91 -14.54
N THR A 21 1.40 -12.72 -14.79
CA THR A 21 0.29 -12.36 -15.70
C THR A 21 -0.81 -11.70 -14.87
N PHE A 22 -0.89 -10.37 -14.90
CA PHE A 22 -2.10 -9.64 -14.55
C PHE A 22 -2.29 -8.54 -15.59
N GLY A 23 -3.24 -8.78 -16.50
CA GLY A 23 -3.77 -7.81 -17.44
C GLY A 23 -5.26 -7.66 -17.17
N SER A 24 -5.68 -6.41 -17.02
CA SER A 24 -6.98 -5.93 -16.55
C SER A 24 -8.20 -6.42 -17.35
N PRO A 25 -9.40 -6.41 -16.73
CA PRO A 25 -10.66 -6.74 -17.38
C PRO A 25 -11.28 -5.54 -18.12
N HIS A 26 -12.28 -5.87 -18.97
CA HIS A 26 -13.33 -5.04 -19.61
C HIS A 26 -13.17 -4.84 -21.15
N PRO A 27 -14.27 -4.77 -21.94
CA PRO A 27 -15.63 -4.38 -21.53
C PRO A 27 -16.83 -5.19 -22.11
N VAL A 28 -17.99 -4.92 -21.50
CA VAL A 28 -19.38 -4.97 -22.04
C VAL A 28 -19.98 -6.28 -22.59
N SER A 29 -20.86 -6.88 -21.78
CA SER A 29 -22.26 -7.08 -22.20
C SER A 29 -23.13 -7.22 -20.95
N MET A 30 -23.74 -6.10 -20.54
CA MET A 30 -24.73 -6.05 -19.47
C MET A 30 -26.10 -6.39 -20.07
N THR A 31 -26.56 -7.61 -19.84
CA THR A 31 -27.97 -7.98 -20.03
C THR A 31 -28.76 -7.38 -18.87
N SER A 32 -29.40 -6.25 -19.13
CA SER A 32 -30.32 -5.62 -18.20
C SER A 32 -31.55 -6.50 -17.96
N TYR A 33 -31.84 -6.71 -16.67
CA TYR A 33 -33.13 -7.12 -16.16
C TYR A 33 -34.20 -6.06 -16.52
N THR A 34 -35.40 -6.50 -16.84
CA THR A 34 -36.64 -5.92 -16.28
C THR A 34 -37.86 -6.73 -16.70
N SER A 35 -38.60 -7.18 -15.70
CA SER A 35 -40.00 -7.58 -15.78
C SER A 35 -40.84 -6.33 -16.03
N VAL A 36 -41.65 -6.32 -17.09
CA VAL A 36 -42.65 -5.28 -17.31
C VAL A 36 -44.01 -5.94 -17.53
N SER A 37 -44.92 -5.62 -16.62
CA SER A 37 -46.35 -5.90 -16.73
C SER A 37 -47.05 -4.79 -17.51
N SER A 38 -48.03 -5.21 -18.32
CA SER A 38 -49.21 -4.46 -18.78
C SER A 38 -49.03 -3.24 -19.70
N ARG A 39 -49.51 -3.38 -20.94
CA ARG A 39 -50.52 -2.49 -21.56
C ARG A 39 -51.13 -3.16 -22.80
N MET A 40 -52.44 -3.05 -22.90
CA MET A 40 -53.26 -3.49 -24.04
C MET A 40 -52.96 -2.67 -25.31
N PRO A 41 -53.40 -3.15 -26.48
CA PRO A 41 -54.59 -2.51 -27.06
C PRO A 41 -55.59 -3.45 -27.76
N SER A 42 -56.86 -3.12 -27.52
CA SER A 42 -57.91 -2.85 -28.52
C SER A 42 -58.13 -3.80 -29.71
N GLY A 43 -59.36 -4.32 -29.77
CA GLY A 43 -60.02 -4.91 -30.93
C GLY A 43 -61.04 -5.93 -30.43
N GLY A 44 -62.35 -5.68 -30.35
CA GLY A 44 -63.19 -4.85 -31.19
C GLY A 44 -64.18 -5.80 -31.90
N ARG A 45 -65.43 -5.80 -31.41
CA ARG A 45 -66.73 -6.18 -32.04
C ARG A 45 -67.58 -7.09 -31.13
N TYR A 46 -68.40 -6.43 -30.33
CA TYR A 46 -69.69 -6.97 -29.90
C TYR A 46 -70.71 -6.63 -30.99
N GLY A 47 -71.39 -7.66 -31.51
CA GLY A 47 -72.53 -7.54 -32.40
C GLY A 47 -73.82 -7.31 -31.59
N HIS A 48 -74.55 -6.28 -31.99
CA HIS A 48 -75.85 -5.88 -31.48
C HIS A 48 -76.97 -6.88 -31.82
N SER A 49 -77.98 -6.97 -30.96
CA SER A 49 -79.41 -6.92 -31.34
C SER A 49 -80.23 -6.75 -30.04
N MET A 50 -80.60 -5.53 -29.66
CA MET A 50 -81.86 -4.84 -30.03
C MET A 50 -83.11 -5.52 -29.45
N SER A 51 -83.52 -5.06 -28.27
CA SER A 51 -84.93 -5.00 -27.88
C SER A 51 -85.61 -3.86 -28.64
N PRO A 52 -86.92 -3.94 -28.88
CA PRO A 52 -87.74 -2.83 -28.42
C PRO A 52 -89.06 -3.26 -27.76
N MET A 53 -89.43 -2.47 -26.76
CA MET A 53 -90.76 -2.25 -26.17
C MET A 53 -91.08 -0.76 -26.41
N PRO A 54 -92.24 -0.16 -26.03
CA PRO A 54 -93.62 -0.63 -25.82
C PRO A 54 -94.68 0.39 -26.38
N THR A 55 -95.91 0.38 -25.80
CA THR A 55 -96.99 1.42 -25.71
C THR A 55 -98.22 1.19 -26.62
N SER A 56 -99.38 0.77 -26.10
CA SER A 56 -100.47 1.44 -25.34
C SER A 56 -101.42 2.31 -26.19
N ARG A 57 -102.74 2.00 -26.21
CA ARG A 57 -103.87 2.87 -25.80
C ARG A 57 -105.26 2.31 -26.21
N LEU A 58 -106.23 2.62 -25.34
CA LEU A 58 -107.65 2.25 -25.32
C LEU A 58 -108.53 3.11 -26.23
N SER A 59 -109.71 2.60 -26.64
CA SER A 59 -111.06 3.23 -26.52
C SER A 59 -112.19 2.41 -27.22
N PRO A 60 -113.49 2.60 -26.86
CA PRO A 60 -114.50 1.51 -26.78
C PRO A 60 -115.69 1.63 -27.76
N GLN A 61 -116.44 0.53 -28.01
CA GLN A 61 -117.88 0.65 -28.38
C GLN A 61 -118.76 -0.61 -28.19
N ARG A 62 -119.79 -0.41 -27.36
CA ARG A 62 -121.20 -0.89 -27.37
C ARG A 62 -121.58 -2.39 -27.44
N VAL A 63 -122.15 -2.80 -26.30
CA VAL A 63 -123.27 -3.73 -26.03
C VAL A 63 -124.24 -4.07 -27.18
N SER A 64 -124.53 -5.37 -27.32
CA SER A 64 -125.89 -5.88 -27.56
C SER A 64 -126.06 -7.26 -26.92
N TYR A 65 -127.23 -7.47 -26.32
CA TYR A 65 -127.62 -8.51 -25.39
C TYR A 65 -127.73 -9.94 -25.97
N ASP A 66 -127.67 -10.90 -25.04
CA ASP A 66 -128.28 -12.24 -25.03
C ASP A 66 -127.64 -13.43 -25.77
N LYS A 67 -126.84 -14.22 -25.03
CA LYS A 67 -127.10 -15.66 -24.73
C LYS A 67 -125.96 -16.22 -23.88
N VAL A 68 -126.28 -16.76 -22.70
CA VAL A 68 -125.35 -17.57 -21.90
C VAL A 68 -125.03 -18.87 -22.62
N ASP A 69 -123.77 -19.03 -23.06
CA ASP A 69 -123.25 -20.23 -23.71
C ASP A 69 -122.19 -20.88 -22.81
N PHE A 70 -122.61 -21.86 -22.00
CA PHE A 70 -121.79 -22.53 -20.98
C PHE A 70 -120.62 -23.33 -21.56
N THR A 71 -120.62 -23.63 -22.86
CA THR A 71 -119.55 -24.35 -23.55
C THR A 71 -118.30 -23.51 -23.84
N LEU A 72 -118.43 -22.18 -23.93
CA LEU A 72 -117.30 -21.27 -24.15
C LEU A 72 -116.56 -20.94 -22.84
N SER A 73 -117.26 -20.86 -21.71
CA SER A 73 -116.65 -20.64 -20.40
C SER A 73 -115.83 -21.84 -19.90
N GLU A 74 -116.25 -23.08 -20.19
CA GLU A 74 -115.48 -24.29 -19.84
C GLU A 74 -114.15 -24.36 -20.59
N ALA A 75 -114.15 -24.02 -21.88
CA ALA A 75 -112.95 -23.97 -22.72
C ALA A 75 -111.96 -22.88 -22.26
N ILE A 76 -112.46 -21.68 -21.91
CA ILE A 76 -111.64 -20.59 -21.37
C ILE A 76 -111.05 -20.97 -20.00
N ASN A 77 -111.79 -21.72 -19.17
CA ASN A 77 -111.31 -22.15 -17.85
C ASN A 77 -110.25 -23.26 -17.95
N GLN A 78 -110.37 -24.18 -18.93
CA GLN A 78 -109.31 -25.15 -19.24
C GLN A 78 -108.05 -24.48 -19.79
N ASP A 79 -108.19 -23.48 -20.68
CA ASP A 79 -107.05 -22.71 -21.20
C ASP A 79 -106.34 -21.91 -20.09
N PHE A 80 -107.10 -21.36 -19.13
CA PHE A 80 -106.58 -20.70 -17.94
C PHE A 80 -105.84 -21.65 -16.99
N LEU A 81 -106.37 -22.86 -16.78
CA LEU A 81 -105.69 -23.89 -16.00
C LEU A 81 -104.42 -24.40 -16.70
N ALA A 82 -104.43 -24.53 -18.02
CA ALA A 82 -103.28 -24.92 -18.82
C ALA A 82 -102.18 -23.84 -18.79
N THR A 83 -102.53 -22.57 -19.00
CA THR A 83 -101.58 -21.45 -18.90
C THR A 83 -101.02 -21.29 -17.49
N ARG A 84 -101.85 -21.41 -16.45
CA ARG A 84 -101.37 -21.39 -15.05
C ARG A 84 -100.49 -22.58 -14.70
N SER A 85 -100.79 -23.76 -15.25
CA SER A 85 -99.93 -24.93 -15.10
C SER A 85 -98.58 -24.74 -15.81
N ASN A 86 -98.59 -24.11 -16.98
CA ASN A 86 -97.37 -23.80 -17.73
C ASN A 86 -96.54 -22.72 -17.03
N GLU A 87 -97.13 -21.62 -16.57
CA GLU A 87 -96.45 -20.61 -15.73
C GLU A 87 -95.90 -21.22 -14.43
N LYS A 88 -96.63 -22.14 -13.80
CA LYS A 88 -96.13 -22.86 -12.61
C LYS A 88 -94.92 -23.72 -12.95
N ALA A 89 -94.91 -24.37 -14.11
CA ALA A 89 -93.76 -25.18 -14.56
C ALA A 89 -92.55 -24.29 -14.90
N GLU A 90 -92.76 -23.14 -15.56
CA GLU A 90 -91.70 -22.17 -15.85
C GLU A 90 -91.13 -21.54 -14.57
N LEU A 91 -91.98 -21.20 -13.59
CA LEU A 91 -91.55 -20.73 -12.28
C LEU A 91 -90.81 -21.82 -11.49
N GLN A 92 -91.21 -23.08 -11.63
CA GLN A 92 -90.50 -24.20 -11.02
C GLN A 92 -89.12 -24.38 -11.64
N GLU A 93 -88.99 -24.35 -12.97
CA GLU A 93 -87.70 -24.43 -13.67
C GLU A 93 -86.78 -23.26 -13.30
N LEU A 94 -87.35 -22.05 -13.20
CA LEU A 94 -86.61 -20.87 -12.77
C LEU A 94 -86.14 -21.01 -11.32
N ASN A 95 -86.98 -21.53 -10.43
CA ASN A 95 -86.64 -21.79 -9.03
C ASN A 95 -85.55 -22.87 -8.91
N ASP A 96 -85.65 -23.94 -9.68
CA ASP A 96 -84.64 -25.01 -9.72
C ASP A 96 -83.29 -24.46 -10.24
N ARG A 97 -83.32 -23.56 -11.24
CA ARG A 97 -82.13 -22.79 -11.66
C ARG A 97 -81.60 -21.90 -10.54
N PHE A 98 -82.45 -21.16 -9.83
CA PHE A 98 -82.00 -20.33 -8.70
C PHE A 98 -81.41 -21.16 -7.57
N ALA A 99 -81.99 -22.31 -7.25
CA ALA A 99 -81.44 -23.26 -6.28
C ALA A 99 -80.04 -23.71 -6.70
N SER A 100 -79.86 -24.04 -7.99
CA SER A 100 -78.54 -24.42 -8.53
C SER A 100 -77.51 -23.27 -8.48
N PHE A 101 -77.93 -22.02 -8.70
CA PHE A 101 -77.07 -20.85 -8.57
C PHE A 101 -76.70 -20.57 -7.12
N ILE A 102 -77.65 -20.70 -6.17
CA ILE A 102 -77.38 -20.54 -4.74
C ILE A 102 -76.39 -21.61 -4.26
N GLU A 103 -76.55 -22.85 -4.71
CA GLU A 103 -75.63 -23.94 -4.40
C GLU A 103 -74.23 -23.67 -5.00
N LYS A 104 -74.16 -23.14 -6.23
CA LYS A 104 -72.90 -22.73 -6.84
C LYS A 104 -72.22 -21.59 -6.10
N VAL A 105 -72.97 -20.59 -5.64
CA VAL A 105 -72.45 -19.47 -4.84
C VAL A 105 -71.91 -19.99 -3.50
N ARG A 106 -72.65 -20.85 -2.80
CA ARG A 106 -72.17 -21.47 -1.55
C ARG A 106 -70.89 -22.28 -1.76
N TYR A 107 -70.82 -23.05 -2.83
CA TYR A 107 -69.60 -23.79 -3.19
C TYR A 107 -68.41 -22.84 -3.44
N LEU A 108 -68.62 -21.76 -4.19
CA LEU A 108 -67.58 -20.77 -4.47
C LEU A 108 -67.18 -19.97 -3.22
N GLU A 109 -68.12 -19.66 -2.33
CA GLU A 109 -67.84 -19.01 -1.04
C GLU A 109 -67.03 -19.94 -0.13
N GLN A 110 -67.37 -21.23 -0.07
CA GLN A 110 -66.60 -22.21 0.68
C GLN A 110 -65.19 -22.37 0.11
N GLN A 111 -65.05 -22.43 -1.23
CA GLN A 111 -63.76 -22.53 -1.90
C GLN A 111 -62.91 -21.27 -1.68
N ASN A 112 -63.50 -20.07 -1.77
CA ASN A 112 -62.82 -18.81 -1.46
C ASN A 112 -62.43 -18.72 0.02
N GLY A 113 -63.27 -19.23 0.92
CA GLY A 113 -62.94 -19.32 2.34
C GLY A 113 -61.72 -20.20 2.60
N ALA A 114 -61.66 -21.38 1.96
CA ALA A 114 -60.51 -22.27 2.04
C ALA A 114 -59.23 -21.63 1.48
N LEU A 115 -59.31 -21.02 0.28
CA LEU A 115 -58.18 -20.32 -0.34
C LEU A 115 -57.69 -19.14 0.51
N THR A 116 -58.60 -18.43 1.18
CA THR A 116 -58.24 -17.32 2.07
C THR A 116 -57.50 -17.83 3.32
N GLN A 117 -57.91 -18.98 3.87
CA GLN A 117 -57.21 -19.60 4.99
C GLN A 117 -55.81 -20.09 4.60
N GLU A 118 -55.67 -20.74 3.43
CA GLU A 118 -54.37 -21.14 2.90
C GLU A 118 -53.46 -19.93 2.67
N LEU A 119 -53.97 -18.87 2.04
CA LEU A 119 -53.23 -17.62 1.83
C LEU A 119 -52.75 -17.01 3.16
N ASN A 120 -53.59 -17.01 4.19
CA ASN A 120 -53.21 -16.50 5.51
C ASN A 120 -52.17 -17.39 6.20
N GLN A 121 -52.22 -18.71 6.04
CA GLN A 121 -51.18 -19.62 6.54
C GLN A 121 -49.85 -19.39 5.82
N PHE A 122 -49.84 -19.24 4.49
CA PHE A 122 -48.63 -18.92 3.74
C PHE A 122 -48.07 -17.54 4.09
N LYS A 123 -48.91 -16.52 4.29
CA LYS A 123 -48.46 -15.20 4.75
C LYS A 123 -47.90 -15.24 6.17
N GLY A 124 -48.53 -15.99 7.08
CA GLY A 124 -48.01 -16.21 8.43
C GLY A 124 -46.67 -16.93 8.43
N GLN A 125 -46.50 -17.95 7.59
CA GLN A 125 -45.22 -18.65 7.40
C GLN A 125 -44.17 -17.77 6.71
N ALA A 126 -44.53 -16.88 5.78
CA ALA A 126 -43.59 -15.95 5.17
C ALA A 126 -43.14 -14.82 6.13
N GLN A 127 -44.01 -14.41 7.07
CA GLN A 127 -43.65 -13.47 8.14
C GLN A 127 -42.82 -14.12 9.26
N GLN A 128 -43.02 -15.41 9.55
CA GLN A 128 -42.23 -16.15 10.56
C GLN A 128 -41.02 -16.89 9.97
N GLY A 129 -40.99 -17.10 8.66
CA GLY A 129 -39.93 -17.75 7.90
C GLY A 129 -38.78 -16.80 7.58
N GLN A 130 -37.94 -16.57 8.60
CA GLN A 130 -36.58 -16.03 8.58
C GLN A 130 -36.07 -15.41 7.25
N PRO A 131 -36.49 -14.19 6.89
CA PRO A 131 -35.82 -13.42 5.84
C PRO A 131 -34.41 -12.94 6.25
N ASN A 132 -34.01 -13.14 7.52
CA ASN A 132 -32.74 -12.63 8.05
C ASN A 132 -31.67 -13.70 8.31
N ARG A 133 -31.98 -15.00 8.48
CA ARG A 133 -30.94 -15.97 8.89
C ARG A 133 -29.83 -16.13 7.86
N ALA A 134 -30.15 -16.17 6.57
CA ALA A 134 -29.12 -16.25 5.53
C ALA A 134 -28.27 -14.98 5.51
N THR A 135 -28.89 -13.81 5.61
CA THR A 135 -28.21 -12.51 5.68
C THR A 135 -27.35 -12.38 6.94
N ASP A 136 -27.82 -12.83 8.09
CA ASP A 136 -27.09 -12.81 9.36
C ASP A 136 -25.87 -13.73 9.31
N LEU A 137 -26.00 -14.93 8.72
CA LEU A 137 -24.88 -15.85 8.48
C LEU A 137 -23.84 -15.21 7.54
N PHE A 138 -24.26 -14.62 6.43
CA PHE A 138 -23.34 -13.91 5.54
C PHE A 138 -22.68 -12.69 6.21
N GLN A 139 -23.41 -11.97 7.07
CA GLN A 139 -22.83 -10.87 7.84
C GLN A 139 -21.83 -11.35 8.90
N GLU A 140 -22.07 -12.50 9.53
CA GLU A 140 -21.13 -13.12 10.46
C GLU A 140 -19.84 -13.52 9.75
N GLU A 141 -19.95 -14.23 8.62
CA GLU A 141 -18.81 -14.62 7.78
C GLU A 141 -18.04 -13.38 7.31
N MET A 142 -18.73 -12.31 6.89
CA MET A 142 -18.07 -11.06 6.51
C MET A 142 -17.34 -10.39 7.68
N ARG A 143 -17.88 -10.46 8.90
CA ARG A 143 -17.22 -9.94 10.10
C ARG A 143 -16.00 -10.78 10.47
N GLU A 144 -16.10 -12.10 10.38
CA GLU A 144 -15.00 -13.01 10.65
C GLU A 144 -13.86 -12.84 9.64
N MET A 145 -14.18 -12.76 8.34
CA MET A 145 -13.18 -12.50 7.29
C MET A 145 -12.48 -11.15 7.47
N ARG A 146 -13.19 -10.10 7.93
CA ARG A 146 -12.57 -8.81 8.28
C ARG A 146 -11.65 -8.94 9.48
N ARG A 147 -12.09 -9.66 10.53
CA ARG A 147 -11.28 -9.91 11.72
C ARG A 147 -9.99 -10.67 11.39
N GLN A 148 -10.07 -11.66 10.51
CA GLN A 148 -8.90 -12.40 10.02
C GLN A 148 -7.97 -11.51 9.20
N MET A 149 -8.51 -10.66 8.33
CA MET A 149 -7.72 -9.70 7.56
C MET A 149 -6.99 -8.70 8.46
N GLU A 150 -7.65 -8.18 9.50
CA GLU A 150 -7.03 -7.31 10.51
C GLU A 150 -5.96 -8.03 11.33
N ALA A 151 -6.20 -9.30 11.71
CA ALA A 151 -5.23 -10.12 12.44
C ALA A 151 -3.96 -10.36 11.60
N ILE A 152 -4.11 -10.79 10.35
CA ILE A 152 -3.00 -10.98 9.41
C ILE A 152 -2.31 -9.64 9.11
N GLY A 153 -3.07 -8.54 9.02
CA GLY A 153 -2.52 -7.20 8.86
C GLY A 153 -1.59 -6.81 10.01
N LYS A 154 -2.01 -7.04 11.26
CA LYS A 154 -1.20 -6.80 12.45
C LYS A 154 0.05 -7.68 12.49
N GLU A 155 -0.07 -8.97 12.19
CA GLU A 155 1.08 -9.88 12.13
C GLU A 155 2.07 -9.45 11.05
N ARG A 156 1.59 -9.06 9.87
CA ARG A 156 2.43 -8.52 8.80
C ARG A 156 3.18 -7.29 9.26
N ASP A 157 2.50 -6.35 9.91
CA ASP A 157 3.11 -5.10 10.38
C ASP A 157 4.15 -5.38 11.49
N GLN A 158 3.90 -6.36 12.36
CA GLN A 158 4.87 -6.83 13.35
C GLN A 158 6.12 -7.44 12.69
N TYR A 159 5.95 -8.38 11.74
CA TYR A 159 7.09 -8.97 11.02
C TYR A 159 7.86 -7.93 10.20
N GLN A 160 7.16 -6.93 9.67
CA GLN A 160 7.78 -5.82 8.96
C GLN A 160 8.68 -4.99 9.88
N MET A 161 8.20 -4.64 11.09
CA MET A 161 9.01 -3.95 12.10
C MET A 161 10.21 -4.79 12.55
N GLU A 162 10.02 -6.09 12.81
CA GLU A 162 11.11 -7.00 13.18
C GLU A 162 12.17 -7.10 12.09
N ARG A 163 11.75 -7.20 10.81
CA ARG A 163 12.64 -7.21 9.67
C ARG A 163 13.45 -5.92 9.58
N ASP A 164 12.81 -4.77 9.77
CA ASP A 164 13.46 -3.47 9.69
C ASP A 164 14.46 -3.28 10.84
N ASN A 165 14.09 -3.68 12.07
CA ASN A 165 15.01 -3.72 13.22
C ASN A 165 16.23 -4.63 12.96
N LEU A 166 16.01 -5.84 12.42
CA LEU A 166 17.10 -6.76 12.09
C LEU A 166 17.98 -6.22 10.96
N ALA A 167 17.41 -5.48 10.00
CA ALA A 167 18.17 -4.82 8.95
C ALA A 167 19.08 -3.72 9.51
N ASP A 168 18.56 -2.92 10.46
CA ASP A 168 19.33 -1.90 11.16
C ASP A 168 20.46 -2.53 11.98
N ASP A 169 20.18 -3.59 12.75
CA ASP A 169 21.20 -4.33 13.50
C ASP A 169 22.29 -4.91 12.58
N LEU A 170 21.90 -5.50 11.45
CA LEU A 170 22.84 -5.99 10.45
C LEU A 170 23.70 -4.87 9.85
N SER A 171 23.12 -3.69 9.62
CA SER A 171 23.86 -2.53 9.12
C SER A 171 24.90 -2.04 10.14
N GLN A 172 24.52 -1.97 11.42
CA GLN A 172 25.42 -1.59 12.51
C GLN A 172 26.55 -2.61 12.70
N LEU A 173 26.23 -3.91 12.62
CA LEU A 173 27.24 -4.98 12.71
C LEU A 173 28.21 -4.95 11.53
N ARG A 174 27.73 -4.66 10.32
CA ARG A 174 28.60 -4.47 9.14
C ARG A 174 29.52 -3.28 9.32
N GLN A 175 28.98 -2.14 9.76
CA GLN A 175 29.81 -0.95 10.04
C GLN A 175 30.89 -1.25 11.09
N ARG A 176 30.53 -1.91 12.19
CA ARG A 176 31.51 -2.30 13.23
C ARG A 176 32.56 -3.27 12.70
N LEU A 177 32.16 -4.22 11.86
CA LEU A 177 33.09 -5.14 11.22
C LEU A 177 34.09 -4.37 10.35
N ASP A 178 33.60 -3.46 9.51
CA ASP A 178 34.44 -2.65 8.63
C ASP A 178 35.42 -1.79 9.43
N GLU A 179 34.95 -1.12 10.50
CA GLU A 179 35.80 -0.37 11.43
C GLU A 179 36.89 -1.23 12.08
N GLU A 180 36.55 -2.45 12.55
CA GLU A 180 37.54 -3.38 13.11
C GLU A 180 38.51 -3.92 12.07
N THR A 181 38.05 -4.17 10.83
CA THR A 181 38.95 -4.56 9.75
C THR A 181 39.95 -3.46 9.40
N GLN A 182 39.52 -2.19 9.41
CA GLN A 182 40.39 -1.04 9.20
C GLN A 182 41.41 -0.91 10.33
N LYS A 183 40.95 -0.96 11.60
CA LYS A 183 41.86 -0.93 12.76
C LYS A 183 42.89 -2.07 12.72
N ARG A 184 42.48 -3.28 12.32
CA ARG A 184 43.39 -4.42 12.13
C ARG A 184 44.42 -4.12 11.04
N ALA A 185 44.00 -3.60 9.90
CA ALA A 185 44.90 -3.24 8.80
C ALA A 185 45.91 -2.16 9.22
N ASP A 186 45.46 -1.13 9.95
CA ASP A 186 46.33 -0.07 10.48
C ASP A 186 47.34 -0.64 11.50
N ALA A 187 46.89 -1.53 12.39
CA ALA A 187 47.76 -2.20 13.34
C ALA A 187 48.79 -3.12 12.66
N GLU A 188 48.40 -3.84 11.61
CA GLU A 188 49.30 -4.67 10.81
C GLU A 188 50.33 -3.83 10.05
N SER A 189 49.92 -2.70 9.49
CA SER A 189 50.82 -1.73 8.85
C SER A 189 51.86 -1.19 9.85
N ASN A 190 51.41 -0.77 11.04
CA ASN A 190 52.29 -0.29 12.11
C ASN A 190 53.25 -1.39 12.61
N LEU A 191 52.80 -2.64 12.68
CA LEU A 191 53.67 -3.76 13.04
C LEU A 191 54.78 -3.96 12.01
N VAL A 192 54.44 -3.88 10.72
CA VAL A 192 55.43 -3.97 9.63
C VAL A 192 56.42 -2.81 9.70
N SER A 193 55.97 -1.57 9.97
CA SER A 193 56.89 -0.44 10.13
C SER A 193 57.82 -0.62 11.33
N PHE A 194 57.28 -1.04 12.49
CA PHE A 194 58.12 -1.29 13.67
C PHE A 194 59.13 -2.42 13.46
N ARG A 195 58.79 -3.45 12.69
CA ARG A 195 59.77 -4.49 12.31
C ARG A 195 60.92 -3.90 11.52
N LYS A 196 60.61 -3.05 10.54
CA LYS A 196 61.64 -2.34 9.77
C LYS A 196 62.50 -1.46 10.67
N ASP A 197 61.89 -0.70 11.57
CA ASP A 197 62.63 0.17 12.50
C ASP A 197 63.56 -0.65 13.42
N VAL A 198 63.12 -1.83 13.87
CA VAL A 198 63.96 -2.76 14.63
C VAL A 198 65.11 -3.28 13.77
N ASP A 199 64.85 -3.71 12.54
CA ASP A 199 65.89 -4.17 11.62
C ASP A 199 66.93 -3.07 11.36
N ASP A 200 66.48 -1.84 11.06
CA ASP A 200 67.35 -0.67 10.85
C ASP A 200 68.18 -0.32 12.10
N ALA A 201 67.57 -0.40 13.29
CA ALA A 201 68.27 -0.22 14.56
C ALA A 201 69.29 -1.33 14.82
N THR A 202 69.00 -2.58 14.49
CA THR A 202 69.94 -3.70 14.63
C THR A 202 71.13 -3.57 13.69
N LEU A 203 70.92 -3.14 12.44
CA LEU A 203 72.00 -2.84 11.50
C LEU A 203 72.89 -1.72 12.03
N SER A 204 72.29 -0.62 12.49
CA SER A 204 73.03 0.49 13.10
C SER A 204 73.85 0.06 14.31
N ARG A 205 73.29 -0.81 15.17
CA ARG A 205 74.01 -1.39 16.32
C ARG A 205 75.21 -2.22 15.88
N LEU A 206 75.03 -3.12 14.90
CA LEU A 206 76.10 -3.97 14.37
C LEU A 206 77.22 -3.15 13.72
N GLU A 207 76.89 -2.07 13.01
CA GLU A 207 77.87 -1.15 12.45
C GLU A 207 78.72 -0.46 13.53
N LEU A 208 78.07 -0.01 14.62
CA LEU A 208 78.77 0.56 15.77
C LEU A 208 79.63 -0.48 16.50
N GLU A 209 79.14 -1.70 16.67
CA GLU A 209 79.91 -2.81 17.26
C GLU A 209 81.19 -3.08 16.45
N ARG A 210 81.09 -3.20 15.12
CA ARG A 210 82.26 -3.34 14.24
C ARG A 210 83.21 -2.14 14.33
N LYS A 211 82.68 -0.93 14.49
CA LYS A 211 83.52 0.27 14.64
C LYS A 211 84.27 0.25 15.96
N ILE A 212 83.65 -0.22 17.04
CA ILE A 212 84.29 -0.40 18.34
C ILE A 212 85.40 -1.45 18.22
N GLU A 213 85.12 -2.62 17.63
CA GLU A 213 86.12 -3.67 17.40
C GLU A 213 87.32 -3.14 16.61
N SER A 214 87.07 -2.47 15.49
CA SER A 214 88.13 -1.84 14.68
C SER A 214 88.96 -0.81 15.46
N LEU A 215 88.35 -0.01 16.32
CA LEU A 215 89.08 0.95 17.17
C LEU A 215 89.86 0.26 18.29
N MET A 216 89.34 -0.85 18.82
CA MET A 216 90.06 -1.66 19.81
C MET A 216 91.30 -2.31 19.20
N ASP A 217 91.17 -2.88 17.99
CA ASP A 217 92.29 -3.44 17.24
C ASP A 217 93.37 -2.38 16.95
N GLU A 218 92.96 -1.16 16.57
CA GLU A 218 93.87 -0.03 16.37
C GLU A 218 94.59 0.37 17.67
N ILE A 219 93.87 0.43 18.79
CA ILE A 219 94.48 0.72 20.10
C ILE A 219 95.49 -0.37 20.49
N GLU A 220 95.16 -1.65 20.25
CA GLU A 220 96.07 -2.75 20.55
C GLU A 220 97.31 -2.73 19.67
N PHE A 221 97.13 -2.41 18.38
CA PHE A 221 98.24 -2.20 17.44
C PHE A 221 99.16 -1.07 17.91
N LEU A 222 98.60 0.10 18.25
CA LEU A 222 99.37 1.25 18.73
C LEU A 222 100.09 0.98 20.06
N LYS A 223 99.51 0.17 20.94
CA LYS A 223 100.16 -0.26 22.18
C LYS A 223 101.35 -1.17 21.90
N LYS A 224 101.17 -2.21 21.06
CA LYS A 224 102.27 -3.10 20.66
C LYS A 224 103.41 -2.33 19.99
N LEU A 225 103.07 -1.39 19.11
CA LEU A 225 104.04 -0.51 18.46
C LEU A 225 104.83 0.32 19.49
N HIS A 226 104.15 0.95 20.46
CA HIS A 226 104.81 1.69 21.53
C HIS A 226 105.68 0.80 22.42
N ASP A 227 105.23 -0.39 22.77
CA ASP A 227 106.00 -1.32 23.60
C ASP A 227 107.27 -1.77 22.85
N GLU A 228 107.18 -2.03 21.55
CA GLU A 228 108.33 -2.30 20.68
C GLU A 228 109.29 -1.10 20.61
N GLU A 229 108.78 0.12 20.40
CA GLU A 229 109.61 1.34 20.37
C GLU A 229 110.31 1.59 21.72
N ILE A 230 109.62 1.38 22.85
CA ILE A 230 110.21 1.50 24.18
C ILE A 230 111.28 0.43 24.38
N GLN A 231 111.03 -0.80 23.97
CA GLN A 231 112.00 -1.89 24.05
C GLN A 231 113.24 -1.58 23.20
N ASP A 232 113.07 -1.08 21.98
CA ASP A 232 114.15 -0.64 21.09
C ASP A 232 114.95 0.51 21.71
N VAL A 233 114.30 1.50 22.33
CA VAL A 233 114.98 2.58 23.05
C VAL A 233 115.73 2.04 24.26
N GLN A 234 115.14 1.13 25.03
CA GLN A 234 115.76 0.55 26.22
C GLN A 234 116.96 -0.33 25.87
N VAL A 235 116.88 -1.10 24.79
CA VAL A 235 117.99 -1.84 24.19
C VAL A 235 119.04 -0.86 23.66
N SER A 236 118.65 0.22 22.98
CA SER A 236 119.58 1.25 22.51
C SER A 236 120.33 1.92 23.67
N VAL A 237 119.66 2.22 24.78
CA VAL A 237 120.26 2.80 26.00
C VAL A 237 121.15 1.78 26.71
N GLN A 238 120.75 0.52 26.88
CA GLN A 238 121.61 -0.54 27.43
C GLN A 238 122.81 -0.83 26.53
N THR A 239 122.60 -0.83 25.21
CA THR A 239 123.66 -1.01 24.22
C THR A 239 124.59 0.20 24.20
N GLN A 240 124.11 1.43 24.45
CA GLN A 240 124.96 2.60 24.65
C GLN A 240 125.71 2.54 25.99
N GLN A 241 125.10 2.03 27.07
CA GLN A 241 125.74 1.81 28.36
C GLN A 241 126.78 0.66 28.32
N LEU A 242 126.56 -0.38 27.51
CA LEU A 242 127.49 -1.52 27.30
C LEU A 242 128.54 -1.26 26.20
N LYS A 243 128.23 -0.50 25.14
CA LYS A 243 129.20 -0.01 24.14
C LYS A 243 130.19 1.01 24.71
N MET A 244 129.90 1.59 25.88
CA MET A 244 130.88 2.37 26.61
C MET A 244 131.99 1.50 27.24
N GLU A 245 131.81 0.18 27.40
CA GLU A 245 132.81 -0.71 28.01
C GLU A 245 133.43 -1.74 27.06
N VAL A 246 132.76 -2.14 25.98
CA VAL A 246 133.29 -3.15 25.04
C VAL A 246 132.86 -2.80 23.61
N GLU A 247 133.74 -2.13 22.85
CA GLU A 247 134.16 -2.52 21.49
C GLU A 247 135.00 -1.37 20.87
N SER A 248 136.30 -1.37 21.18
CA SER A 248 137.32 -0.82 20.28
C SER A 248 138.02 -2.01 19.64
N THR A 249 138.22 -1.96 18.33
CA THR A 249 139.01 -2.88 17.49
C THR A 249 138.28 -4.01 16.75
N ARG A 250 137.32 -3.63 15.88
CA ARG A 250 137.28 -4.27 14.56
C ARG A 250 136.91 -3.27 13.49
N ALA A 251 137.80 -3.11 12.50
CA ALA A 251 137.55 -2.24 11.36
C ALA A 251 136.17 -2.60 10.77
N PRO A 252 135.21 -1.65 10.73
CA PRO A 252 133.87 -1.94 10.27
C PRO A 252 133.96 -2.30 8.79
N ASP A 253 133.34 -3.41 8.42
CA ASP A 253 133.12 -3.74 7.01
C ASP A 253 132.15 -2.71 6.43
N LEU A 254 132.72 -1.56 6.05
CA LEU A 254 132.03 -0.43 5.45
C LEU A 254 131.26 -0.88 4.20
N THR A 255 131.73 -1.92 3.53
CA THR A 255 131.09 -2.50 2.36
C THR A 255 129.82 -3.26 2.73
N GLY A 256 129.84 -4.02 3.83
CA GLY A 256 128.65 -4.68 4.39
C GLY A 256 127.60 -3.68 4.88
N ALA A 257 128.00 -2.69 5.69
CA ALA A 257 127.08 -1.68 6.20
C ALA A 257 126.46 -0.81 5.08
N LEU A 258 127.24 -0.43 4.05
CA LEU A 258 126.70 0.26 2.88
C LEU A 258 125.75 -0.63 2.05
N ARG A 259 126.01 -1.94 1.98
CA ARG A 259 125.11 -2.90 1.33
C ARG A 259 123.79 -3.04 2.10
N ASP A 260 123.84 -3.08 3.42
CA ASP A 260 122.65 -3.18 4.28
C ASP A 260 121.82 -1.88 4.27
N ILE A 261 122.46 -0.71 4.32
CA ILE A 261 121.78 0.58 4.16
C ILE A 261 121.09 0.64 2.79
N ARG A 262 121.77 0.21 1.72
CA ARG A 262 121.19 0.17 0.38
C ARG A 262 120.00 -0.79 0.30
N ALA A 263 120.12 -1.98 0.88
CA ALA A 263 119.03 -2.95 0.95
C ALA A 263 117.84 -2.42 1.76
N GLN A 264 118.08 -1.69 2.86
CA GLN A 264 117.01 -1.04 3.62
C GLN A 264 116.32 0.07 2.81
N TYR A 265 117.07 0.92 2.11
CA TYR A 265 116.48 1.94 1.25
C TYR A 265 115.66 1.32 0.10
N GLU A 266 116.16 0.26 -0.53
CA GLU A 266 115.42 -0.49 -1.55
C GLU A 266 114.13 -1.09 -0.96
N ASN A 267 114.18 -1.64 0.25
CA ASN A 267 113.02 -2.22 0.92
C ASN A 267 111.98 -1.15 1.32
N ILE A 268 112.42 0.00 1.85
CA ILE A 268 111.56 1.14 2.17
C ILE A 268 110.92 1.70 0.89
N ALA A 269 111.68 1.82 -0.19
CA ALA A 269 111.16 2.29 -1.48
C ALA A 269 110.12 1.31 -2.07
N MET A 270 110.39 0.00 -2.02
CA MET A 270 109.42 -1.02 -2.42
C MET A 270 108.16 -0.99 -1.56
N LYS A 271 108.31 -0.89 -0.23
CA LYS A 271 107.19 -0.83 0.70
C LYS A 271 106.34 0.43 0.49
N ASN A 272 106.97 1.59 0.30
CA ASN A 272 106.28 2.84 0.01
C ASN A 272 105.52 2.79 -1.33
N MET A 273 106.11 2.17 -2.35
CA MET A 273 105.43 1.97 -3.64
C MET A 273 104.21 1.05 -3.47
N GLN A 274 104.38 -0.09 -2.79
CA GLN A 274 103.29 -1.04 -2.55
C GLN A 274 102.16 -0.41 -1.71
N GLU A 275 102.49 0.27 -0.63
CA GLU A 275 101.52 0.99 0.21
C GLU A 275 100.76 2.06 -0.57
N SER A 276 101.45 2.80 -1.45
CA SER A 276 100.82 3.77 -2.33
C SER A 276 99.87 3.10 -3.32
N GLU A 277 100.29 2.00 -3.96
CA GLU A 277 99.42 1.24 -4.86
C GLU A 277 98.18 0.69 -4.15
N ASP A 278 98.35 0.10 -2.98
CA ASP A 278 97.25 -0.47 -2.21
C ASP A 278 96.31 0.62 -1.68
N TRP A 279 96.84 1.78 -1.30
CA TRP A 279 96.06 2.96 -0.97
C TRP A 279 95.23 3.45 -2.17
N TYR A 280 95.83 3.55 -3.36
CA TYR A 280 95.11 3.95 -4.57
C TYR A 280 94.06 2.92 -4.98
N LYS A 281 94.37 1.62 -4.90
CA LYS A 281 93.41 0.53 -5.17
C LYS A 281 92.22 0.61 -4.22
N SER A 282 92.48 0.74 -2.92
CA SER A 282 91.45 0.89 -1.88
C SER A 282 90.58 2.13 -2.12
N LYS A 283 91.19 3.29 -2.41
CA LYS A 283 90.44 4.51 -2.74
C LYS A 283 89.61 4.37 -4.01
N PHE A 284 90.13 3.68 -5.02
CA PHE A 284 89.38 3.42 -6.24
C PHE A 284 88.19 2.49 -6.00
N THR A 285 88.36 1.44 -5.18
CA THR A 285 87.26 0.55 -4.81
C THR A 285 86.19 1.27 -4.00
N ASP A 286 86.58 2.09 -3.02
CA ASP A 286 85.67 2.88 -2.19
C ASP A 286 84.83 3.85 -3.05
N LEU A 287 85.49 4.58 -3.95
CA LEU A 287 84.80 5.51 -4.87
C LEU A 287 83.86 4.77 -5.82
N THR A 288 84.29 3.63 -6.35
CA THR A 288 83.48 2.80 -7.25
C THR A 288 82.26 2.25 -6.51
N GLU A 289 82.42 1.77 -5.29
CA GLU A 289 81.34 1.22 -4.49
C GLU A 289 80.37 2.31 -4.02
N SER A 290 80.88 3.48 -3.62
CA SER A 290 80.07 4.66 -3.32
C SER A 290 79.25 5.12 -4.53
N ALA A 291 79.85 5.16 -5.73
CA ALA A 291 79.16 5.47 -6.97
C ALA A 291 78.07 4.45 -7.31
N LYS A 292 78.30 3.15 -7.06
CA LYS A 292 77.30 2.09 -7.23
C LYS A 292 76.13 2.28 -6.26
N ARG A 293 76.40 2.46 -4.97
CA ARG A 293 75.35 2.73 -3.95
C ARG A 293 74.50 3.94 -4.31
N ASN A 294 75.13 5.03 -4.77
CA ASN A 294 74.41 6.22 -5.21
C ASN A 294 73.54 5.96 -6.45
N ASN A 295 74.05 5.22 -7.44
CA ASN A 295 73.24 4.82 -8.61
C ASN A 295 72.05 3.94 -8.23
N ASP A 296 72.25 2.98 -7.32
CA ASP A 296 71.19 2.10 -6.84
C ASP A 296 70.14 2.90 -6.03
N ALA A 297 70.57 3.80 -5.16
CA ALA A 297 69.67 4.71 -4.43
C ALA A 297 68.87 5.61 -5.40
N MET A 298 69.51 6.16 -6.44
CA MET A 298 68.82 6.96 -7.46
C MET A 298 67.81 6.12 -8.26
N ARG A 299 68.15 4.86 -8.57
CA ARG A 299 67.24 3.93 -9.27
C ARG A 299 66.04 3.58 -8.39
N GLN A 300 66.27 3.31 -7.12
CA GLN A 300 65.22 3.01 -6.14
C GLN A 300 64.27 4.21 -5.98
N ALA A 301 64.80 5.41 -5.77
CA ALA A 301 64.01 6.63 -5.66
C ALA A 301 63.17 6.91 -6.93
N LYS A 302 63.71 6.61 -8.12
CA LYS A 302 62.96 6.70 -9.38
C LYS A 302 61.83 5.67 -9.45
N GLN A 303 62.08 4.44 -9.01
CA GLN A 303 61.06 3.40 -8.98
C GLN A 303 59.91 3.76 -8.02
N GLU A 304 60.24 4.24 -6.82
CA GLU A 304 59.25 4.73 -5.83
C GLU A 304 58.46 5.92 -6.37
N SER A 305 59.11 6.87 -7.04
CA SER A 305 58.42 8.00 -7.69
C SER A 305 57.45 7.53 -8.78
N ASN A 306 57.81 6.51 -9.55
CA ASN A 306 56.94 5.95 -10.59
C ASN A 306 55.76 5.18 -9.99
N GLU A 307 55.99 4.44 -8.90
CA GLU A 307 54.92 3.73 -8.19
C GLU A 307 53.93 4.70 -7.55
N ALA A 308 54.42 5.75 -6.88
CA ALA A 308 53.56 6.82 -6.34
C ALA A 308 52.72 7.48 -7.45
N ARG A 309 53.29 7.73 -8.63
CA ARG A 309 52.52 8.24 -9.78
C ARG A 309 51.42 7.27 -10.24
N ARG A 310 51.71 5.97 -10.27
CA ARG A 310 50.71 4.94 -10.63
C ARG A 310 49.58 4.89 -9.60
N GLN A 311 49.91 4.97 -8.31
CA GLN A 311 48.92 5.01 -7.24
C GLN A 311 48.03 6.25 -7.33
N ILE A 312 48.62 7.43 -7.58
CA ILE A 312 47.86 8.67 -7.80
C ILE A 312 46.89 8.51 -8.98
N GLN A 313 47.34 7.93 -10.10
CA GLN A 313 46.49 7.69 -11.27
C GLN A 313 45.36 6.71 -10.96
N ALA A 314 45.65 5.59 -10.28
CA ALA A 314 44.65 4.61 -9.89
C ALA A 314 43.57 5.22 -8.98
N LEU A 315 43.99 5.93 -7.93
CA LEU A 315 43.08 6.62 -7.02
C LEU A 315 42.28 7.72 -7.72
N SER A 316 42.87 8.45 -8.66
CA SER A 316 42.14 9.46 -9.45
C SER A 316 41.04 8.81 -10.30
N CYS A 317 41.34 7.70 -10.97
CA CYS A 317 40.36 6.94 -11.73
C CYS A 317 39.23 6.39 -10.84
N GLU A 318 39.55 5.92 -9.64
CA GLU A 318 38.56 5.45 -8.67
C GLU A 318 37.65 6.58 -8.19
N VAL A 319 38.23 7.74 -7.85
CA VAL A 319 37.47 8.95 -7.48
C VAL A 319 36.52 9.36 -8.60
N ASP A 320 36.97 9.37 -9.85
CA ASP A 320 36.14 9.74 -10.99
C ASP A 320 35.05 8.69 -11.26
N ALA A 321 35.34 7.40 -11.09
CA ALA A 321 34.34 6.35 -11.16
C ALA A 321 33.26 6.51 -10.08
N LEU A 322 33.65 6.78 -8.83
CA LEU A 322 32.72 7.01 -7.72
C LEU A 322 31.90 8.29 -7.90
N LYS A 323 32.47 9.36 -8.47
CA LYS A 323 31.71 10.56 -8.84
C LYS A 323 30.65 10.24 -9.89
N ASN A 324 31.02 9.50 -10.94
CA ASN A 324 30.08 9.11 -12.00
C ASN A 324 28.94 8.23 -11.48
N THR A 325 29.23 7.28 -10.58
CA THR A 325 28.17 6.45 -9.96
C THR A 325 27.27 7.28 -9.05
N ASN A 326 27.83 8.22 -8.28
CA ASN A 326 27.06 9.14 -7.45
C ASN A 326 26.13 10.02 -8.31
N GLU A 327 26.64 10.63 -9.37
CA GLU A 327 25.84 11.42 -10.31
C GLU A 327 24.72 10.60 -10.97
N ALA A 328 24.99 9.34 -11.31
CA ALA A 328 23.97 8.43 -11.85
C ALA A 328 22.87 8.12 -10.82
N LEU A 329 23.24 7.85 -9.56
CA LEU A 329 22.28 7.61 -8.48
C LEU A 329 21.45 8.86 -8.17
N LEU A 330 22.06 10.05 -8.12
CA LEU A 330 21.34 11.32 -7.94
C LEU A 330 20.41 11.63 -9.10
N ARG A 331 20.74 11.22 -10.33
CA ARG A 331 19.84 11.32 -11.48
C ARG A 331 18.66 10.35 -11.33
N GLN A 332 18.92 9.09 -10.99
CA GLN A 332 17.87 8.09 -10.78
C GLN A 332 16.90 8.49 -9.66
N MET A 333 17.42 9.05 -8.57
CA MET A 333 16.60 9.56 -7.46
C MET A 333 15.66 10.67 -7.93
N ARG A 334 16.18 11.67 -8.67
CA ARG A 334 15.35 12.74 -9.26
C ARG A 334 14.32 12.19 -10.24
N GLU A 335 14.69 11.24 -11.08
CA GLU A 335 13.76 10.59 -12.01
C GLU A 335 12.63 9.85 -11.27
N MET A 336 12.93 9.20 -10.14
CA MET A 336 11.91 8.58 -9.29
C MET A 336 11.02 9.61 -8.60
N GLU A 337 11.60 10.69 -8.07
CA GLU A 337 10.85 11.81 -7.46
C GLU A 337 9.89 12.43 -8.48
N ASP A 338 10.35 12.68 -9.71
CA ASP A 338 9.52 13.19 -10.81
C ASP A 338 8.41 12.19 -11.21
N GLN A 339 8.73 10.89 -11.28
CA GLN A 339 7.73 9.84 -11.55
C GLN A 339 6.64 9.81 -10.47
N PHE A 340 7.02 9.81 -9.20
CA PHE A 340 6.05 9.86 -8.10
C PHE A 340 5.26 11.16 -8.09
N GLY A 341 5.89 12.30 -8.38
CA GLY A 341 5.21 13.58 -8.55
C GLY A 341 4.13 13.52 -9.63
N ASN A 342 4.45 12.91 -10.78
CA ASN A 342 3.49 12.70 -11.86
C ASN A 342 2.37 11.73 -11.47
N GLU A 343 2.68 10.63 -10.78
CA GLU A 343 1.65 9.69 -10.29
C GLU A 343 0.70 10.36 -9.30
N ILE A 344 1.22 11.14 -8.35
CA ILE A 344 0.43 11.91 -7.39
C ILE A 344 -0.48 12.89 -8.13
N SER A 345 0.03 13.64 -9.11
CA SER A 345 -0.77 14.53 -9.94
C SER A 345 -1.90 13.79 -10.66
N ASN A 346 -1.59 12.63 -11.27
CA ASN A 346 -2.60 11.81 -11.95
C ASN A 346 -3.70 11.32 -10.99
N TYR A 347 -3.34 10.93 -9.77
CA TYR A 347 -4.33 10.54 -8.76
C TYR A 347 -5.17 11.74 -8.30
N GLN A 348 -4.57 12.91 -8.10
CA GLN A 348 -5.28 14.14 -7.77
C GLN A 348 -6.26 14.56 -8.88
N ASP A 349 -5.86 14.46 -10.14
CA ASP A 349 -6.73 14.73 -11.28
C ASP A 349 -7.90 13.75 -11.34
N ASN A 350 -7.65 12.46 -11.10
CA ASN A 350 -8.72 11.46 -11.09
C ASN A 350 -9.69 11.67 -9.91
N VAL A 351 -9.18 12.04 -8.73
CA VAL A 351 -10.02 12.42 -7.59
C VAL A 351 -10.88 13.63 -7.95
N SER A 352 -10.28 14.68 -8.50
CA SER A 352 -10.98 15.90 -8.91
C SER A 352 -12.07 15.61 -9.95
N ARG A 353 -11.80 14.75 -10.93
CA ARG A 353 -12.79 14.30 -11.92
C ARG A 353 -13.97 13.57 -11.27
N LEU A 354 -13.69 12.62 -10.36
CA LEU A 354 -14.74 11.88 -9.66
C LEU A 354 -15.57 12.80 -8.74
N GLU A 355 -14.94 13.77 -8.09
CA GLU A 355 -15.65 14.78 -7.29
C GLU A 355 -16.58 15.65 -8.15
N GLU A 356 -16.14 16.04 -9.35
CA GLU A 356 -16.97 16.75 -10.33
C GLU A 356 -18.16 15.90 -10.79
N GLU A 357 -17.94 14.62 -11.12
CA GLU A 357 -19.00 13.69 -11.49
C GLU A 357 -20.04 13.53 -10.38
N ILE A 358 -19.59 13.42 -9.12
CA ILE A 358 -20.48 13.37 -7.96
C ILE A 358 -21.29 14.68 -7.84
N ARG A 359 -20.66 15.84 -8.05
CA ARG A 359 -21.33 17.14 -8.00
C ARG A 359 -22.39 17.25 -9.09
N HIS A 360 -22.03 16.91 -10.32
CA HIS A 360 -22.94 16.89 -11.47
C HIS A 360 -24.16 15.99 -11.22
N LEU A 361 -23.95 14.74 -10.76
CA LEU A 361 -25.06 13.82 -10.47
C LEU A 361 -25.97 14.32 -9.33
N LYS A 362 -25.41 15.00 -8.32
CA LYS A 362 -26.22 15.63 -7.26
C LYS A 362 -27.08 16.76 -7.81
N GLU A 363 -26.54 17.59 -8.72
CA GLU A 363 -27.28 18.66 -9.38
C GLU A 363 -28.39 18.11 -10.28
N GLU A 364 -28.12 17.06 -11.05
CA GLU A 364 -29.13 16.37 -11.86
C GLU A 364 -30.24 15.76 -11.00
N MET A 365 -29.89 15.10 -9.90
CA MET A 365 -30.87 14.58 -8.95
C MET A 365 -31.75 15.71 -8.37
N ALA A 366 -31.15 16.83 -7.99
CA ALA A 366 -31.88 18.00 -7.49
C ALA A 366 -32.78 18.62 -8.57
N ARG A 367 -32.37 18.61 -9.85
CA ARG A 367 -33.20 19.03 -10.98
C ARG A 367 -34.40 18.11 -11.17
N HIS A 368 -34.20 16.80 -11.20
CA HIS A 368 -35.31 15.84 -11.33
C HIS A 368 -36.30 15.95 -10.18
N LEU A 369 -35.83 16.10 -8.93
CA LEU A 369 -36.73 16.31 -7.79
C LEU A 369 -37.61 17.55 -7.95
N ARG A 370 -37.08 18.65 -8.50
CA ARG A 370 -37.88 19.84 -8.83
C ARG A 370 -38.91 19.55 -9.92
N GLU A 371 -38.50 18.92 -11.02
CA GLU A 371 -39.41 18.53 -12.12
C GLU A 371 -40.55 17.61 -11.64
N TYR A 372 -40.24 16.66 -10.75
CA TYR A 372 -41.24 15.79 -10.12
C TYR A 372 -42.21 16.57 -9.24
N GLN A 373 -41.72 17.53 -8.46
CA GLN A 373 -42.58 18.37 -7.62
C GLN A 373 -43.51 19.24 -8.48
N ASP A 374 -43.01 19.80 -9.58
CA ASP A 374 -43.82 20.61 -10.51
C ASP A 374 -44.90 19.76 -11.19
N LEU A 375 -44.57 18.54 -11.63
CA LEU A 375 -45.54 17.60 -12.20
C LEU A 375 -46.60 17.17 -11.16
N LEU A 376 -46.18 16.96 -9.91
CA LEU A 376 -47.10 16.66 -8.81
C LEU A 376 -48.07 17.84 -8.58
N ASN A 377 -47.57 19.07 -8.60
CA ASN A 377 -48.40 20.27 -8.47
C ASN A 377 -49.45 20.35 -9.60
N VAL A 378 -49.06 20.10 -10.85
CA VAL A 378 -50.00 20.02 -11.99
C VAL A 378 -51.04 18.92 -11.80
N LYS A 379 -50.61 17.73 -11.35
CA LYS A 379 -51.53 16.61 -11.08
C LYS A 379 -52.55 16.98 -10.00
N MET A 380 -52.12 17.65 -8.93
CA MET A 380 -53.02 18.11 -7.88
C MET A 380 -54.02 19.15 -8.39
N ALA A 381 -53.59 20.08 -9.25
CA ALA A 381 -54.50 21.02 -9.90
C ALA A 381 -55.55 20.30 -10.75
N LEU A 382 -55.14 19.31 -11.56
CA LEU A 382 -56.06 18.50 -12.36
C LEU A 382 -57.02 17.66 -11.51
N ASP A 383 -56.58 17.09 -10.39
CA ASP A 383 -57.49 16.38 -9.47
C ASP A 383 -58.57 17.30 -8.91
N ILE A 384 -58.21 18.55 -8.58
CA ILE A 384 -59.14 19.57 -8.12
C ILE A 384 -60.13 19.88 -9.25
N GLU A 385 -59.65 20.12 -10.47
CA GLU A 385 -60.51 20.35 -11.65
C GLU A 385 -61.49 19.18 -11.87
N ILE A 386 -61.01 17.93 -11.87
CA ILE A 386 -61.85 16.73 -12.00
C ILE A 386 -62.90 16.67 -10.88
N ALA A 387 -62.51 16.94 -9.63
CA ALA A 387 -63.44 16.97 -8.51
C ALA A 387 -64.52 18.07 -8.69
N THR A 388 -64.13 19.24 -9.19
CA THR A 388 -65.09 20.32 -9.50
C THR A 388 -66.02 19.96 -10.66
N TYR A 389 -65.51 19.36 -11.74
CA TYR A 389 -66.34 18.89 -12.86
C TYR A 389 -67.33 17.81 -12.43
N ARG A 390 -66.90 16.84 -11.62
CA ARG A 390 -67.80 15.81 -11.03
C ARG A 390 -68.93 16.44 -10.23
N LYS A 391 -68.61 17.42 -9.37
CA LYS A 391 -69.61 18.12 -8.56
C LYS A 391 -70.62 18.92 -9.39
N LEU A 392 -70.19 19.52 -10.50
CA LEU A 392 -71.09 20.21 -11.44
C LEU A 392 -72.02 19.23 -12.15
N LEU A 393 -71.49 18.07 -12.60
CA LEU A 393 -72.28 17.00 -13.23
C LEU A 393 -73.32 16.40 -12.27
N GLU A 394 -72.95 16.13 -11.01
CA GLU A 394 -73.88 15.70 -9.95
C GLU A 394 -74.99 16.75 -9.68
N GLY A 395 -74.68 18.03 -9.88
CA GLY A 395 -75.63 19.14 -9.81
C GLY A 395 -76.62 19.18 -10.98
N GLU A 396 -76.24 18.73 -12.17
CA GLU A 396 -77.13 18.61 -13.34
C GLU A 396 -78.00 17.33 -13.30
N GLU A 397 -77.47 16.22 -12.79
CA GLU A 397 -78.24 14.97 -12.58
C GLU A 397 -79.34 15.15 -11.51
N SER A 398 -79.15 16.07 -10.55
CA SER A 398 -80.19 16.43 -9.57
C SER A 398 -81.40 17.16 -10.20
N ARG A 399 -81.30 17.60 -11.46
CA ARG A 399 -82.38 18.30 -12.19
C ARG A 399 -83.05 17.43 -13.27
N SER A 400 -82.36 16.38 -13.71
CA SER A 400 -82.90 15.35 -14.62
C SER A 400 -83.04 14.04 -13.84
N GLY A 401 -84.19 13.86 -13.18
CA GLY A 401 -84.45 12.69 -12.35
C GLY A 401 -84.33 11.37 -13.12
N ILE A 402 -83.20 10.69 -12.94
CA ILE A 402 -83.07 9.24 -13.12
C ILE A 402 -82.42 8.68 -11.85
N SER A 403 -83.14 7.74 -11.26
CA SER A 403 -83.01 7.22 -9.90
C SER A 403 -81.64 6.68 -9.50
N GLN A 404 -81.19 7.20 -8.36
CA GLN A 404 -80.47 6.60 -7.23
C GLN A 404 -80.23 5.07 -7.26
N CYS A 405 -78.95 4.67 -7.20
CA CYS A 405 -78.53 3.47 -6.46
C CYS A 405 -77.23 3.72 -5.66
N TYR A 406 -77.44 3.80 -4.35
CA TYR A 406 -76.57 3.53 -3.20
C TYR A 406 -75.16 3.00 -3.49
N TYR A 407 -74.14 3.82 -3.22
CA TYR A 407 -72.96 3.38 -2.48
C TYR A 407 -72.64 4.42 -1.41
N GLU A 408 -73.00 4.04 -0.18
CA GLU A 408 -72.61 4.68 1.06
C GLU A 408 -71.08 4.65 1.17
N PRO A 409 -70.38 5.80 1.27
CA PRO A 409 -68.99 5.80 1.65
C PRO A 409 -68.95 5.55 3.15
N THR A 410 -68.64 4.32 3.53
CA THR A 410 -68.16 4.01 4.89
C THR A 410 -67.07 5.03 5.25
N PRO A 411 -67.16 5.70 6.41
CA PRO A 411 -66.09 6.58 6.86
C PRO A 411 -64.89 5.68 7.13
N ARG A 412 -63.96 5.66 6.17
CA ARG A 412 -62.68 5.00 6.33
C ARG A 412 -61.98 5.76 7.44
N ASP A 413 -62.03 5.19 8.64
CA ASP A 413 -61.29 5.64 9.82
C ASP A 413 -59.86 5.87 9.37
N LYS A 414 -59.50 7.16 9.19
CA LYS A 414 -58.11 7.55 9.00
C LYS A 414 -57.49 7.33 10.37
N GLY A 415 -57.08 6.08 10.61
CA GLY A 415 -56.33 5.69 11.80
C GLY A 415 -55.24 6.73 11.99
N LYS A 416 -55.36 7.52 13.04
CA LYS A 416 -54.48 8.64 13.34
C LYS A 416 -53.07 8.07 13.52
N LYS A 417 -52.27 8.07 12.45
CA LYS A 417 -50.89 7.61 12.50
C LYS A 417 -50.13 8.61 13.36
N SER A 418 -49.84 8.22 14.59
CA SER A 418 -48.96 8.97 15.49
C SER A 418 -47.54 8.49 15.27
N VAL A 419 -46.64 9.40 14.93
CA VAL A 419 -45.20 9.13 14.86
C VAL A 419 -44.65 9.31 16.27
N VAL A 420 -43.94 8.30 16.74
CA VAL A 420 -43.26 8.31 18.03
C VAL A 420 -41.80 8.61 17.77
N ILE A 421 -41.31 9.75 18.25
CA ILE A 421 -39.89 10.10 18.14
C ILE A 421 -39.26 9.88 19.51
N LYS A 422 -38.21 9.05 19.53
CA LYS A 422 -37.36 8.81 20.70
C LYS A 422 -36.04 9.52 20.45
N THR A 423 -35.78 10.59 21.18
CA THR A 423 -34.47 11.25 21.19
C THR A 423 -33.67 10.65 22.33
N VAL A 424 -32.51 10.10 21.99
CA VAL A 424 -31.60 9.42 22.92
C VAL A 424 -30.38 10.30 23.07
N GLU A 425 -30.15 10.82 24.27
CA GLU A 425 -28.96 11.60 24.60
C GLU A 425 -27.90 10.65 25.16
N THR A 426 -26.83 10.44 24.40
CA THR A 426 -25.67 9.60 24.76
C THR A 426 -24.46 10.47 25.00
N ARG A 427 -23.82 10.32 26.17
CA ARG A 427 -22.47 10.81 26.45
C ARG A 427 -21.61 9.61 26.83
N ASP A 428 -20.42 9.53 26.23
CA ASP A 428 -19.44 8.45 26.46
C ASP A 428 -20.00 7.03 26.27
N GLY A 429 -20.91 6.86 25.30
CA GLY A 429 -21.46 5.56 24.92
C GLY A 429 -22.57 5.01 25.83
N GLU A 430 -22.93 5.68 26.93
CA GLU A 430 -24.07 5.31 27.79
C GLU A 430 -25.28 6.25 27.61
N VAL A 431 -26.48 5.66 27.59
CA VAL A 431 -27.75 6.38 27.44
C VAL A 431 -28.19 6.97 28.78
N GLN A 432 -28.07 8.27 28.96
CA GLN A 432 -28.47 8.94 30.20
C GLN A 432 -29.93 9.41 30.22
N ARG A 433 -30.52 9.72 29.05
CA ARG A 433 -31.90 10.23 28.99
C ARG A 433 -32.61 9.84 27.69
N LEU A 434 -33.85 9.35 27.84
CA LEU A 434 -34.74 9.03 26.72
C LEU A 434 -36.00 9.87 26.83
N LEU A 435 -36.21 10.74 25.85
CA LEU A 435 -37.42 11.56 25.72
C LEU A 435 -38.25 11.01 24.56
N GLU A 436 -39.46 10.55 24.89
CA GLU A 436 -40.42 10.00 23.93
C GLU A 436 -41.60 10.96 23.77
N LYS A 437 -41.82 11.47 22.56
CA LYS A 437 -42.94 12.36 22.27
C LYS A 437 -43.75 11.85 21.08
N LYS A 438 -45.05 11.65 21.31
CA LYS A 438 -46.03 11.23 20.28
C LYS A 438 -46.59 12.47 19.58
N MET A 439 -46.44 12.53 18.25
CA MET A 439 -47.05 13.59 17.44
C MET A 439 -47.87 13.01 16.28
N HIS A 440 -48.97 13.67 15.94
CA HIS A 440 -49.85 13.28 14.83
C HIS A 440 -49.28 13.76 13.49
N GLN A 441 -49.31 12.88 12.48
CA GLN A 441 -48.68 13.07 11.16
C GLN A 441 -49.23 14.28 10.37
N ASP A 442 -50.45 14.73 10.66
CA ASP A 442 -51.12 15.85 9.98
C ASP A 442 -50.90 17.22 10.65
N SER A 443 -49.98 17.32 11.62
CA SER A 443 -49.68 18.61 12.26
C SER A 443 -48.81 19.47 11.32
N PRO A 444 -49.22 20.70 10.96
CA PRO A 444 -48.41 21.60 10.14
C PRO A 444 -47.08 21.99 10.82
N PHE A 445 -46.93 21.70 12.12
CA PHE A 445 -45.70 21.93 12.89
C PHE A 445 -44.75 20.72 12.90
N ALA A 446 -45.14 19.56 12.37
CA ALA A 446 -44.29 18.36 12.35
C ALA A 446 -42.99 18.61 11.56
N PHE A 447 -43.10 19.29 10.41
CA PHE A 447 -41.95 19.63 9.57
C PHE A 447 -41.00 20.60 10.28
N LEU A 448 -41.54 21.60 11.00
CA LEU A 448 -40.75 22.55 11.79
C LEU A 448 -40.00 21.85 12.92
N PHE A 449 -40.64 20.87 13.57
CA PHE A 449 -40.03 20.10 14.66
C PHE A 449 -38.89 19.18 14.17
N PHE A 450 -39.07 18.48 13.04
CA PHE A 450 -37.99 17.70 12.41
C PHE A 450 -36.82 18.59 11.97
N PHE A 451 -37.11 19.78 11.44
CA PHE A 451 -36.08 20.73 11.02
C PHE A 451 -35.28 21.27 12.21
N VAL A 452 -35.94 21.56 13.34
CA VAL A 452 -35.25 22.00 14.57
C VAL A 452 -34.38 20.91 15.17
N ILE A 453 -34.84 19.64 15.21
CA ILE A 453 -33.99 18.52 15.69
C ILE A 453 -32.81 18.30 14.76
N PHE A 454 -33.02 18.34 13.43
CA PHE A 454 -31.95 18.19 12.46
C PHE A 454 -30.90 19.30 12.60
N LEU A 455 -31.33 20.55 12.78
CA LEU A 455 -30.41 21.67 13.03
C LEU A 455 -29.68 21.54 14.36
N GLN A 456 -30.31 21.00 15.40
CA GLN A 456 -29.66 20.75 16.69
C GLN A 456 -28.56 19.69 16.55
N VAL A 457 -28.86 18.56 15.90
CA VAL A 457 -27.89 17.47 15.65
C VAL A 457 -26.73 17.95 14.77
N VAL A 458 -27.01 18.70 13.71
CA VAL A 458 -25.97 19.27 12.84
C VAL A 458 -25.10 20.28 13.58
N LYS A 459 -25.66 21.05 14.52
CA LYS A 459 -24.91 21.99 15.36
C LYS A 459 -24.00 21.25 16.35
N GLU A 460 -24.50 20.20 16.99
CA GLU A 460 -23.72 19.35 17.92
C GLU A 460 -22.57 18.61 17.21
N SER A 461 -22.81 18.04 16.02
CA SER A 461 -21.75 17.39 15.24
C SER A 461 -20.68 18.36 14.72
N ARG A 462 -21.01 19.64 14.54
CA ARG A 462 -20.01 20.67 14.20
C ARG A 462 -19.15 21.03 15.41
N THR A 463 -19.77 21.23 16.57
CA THR A 463 -19.04 21.53 17.80
C THR A 463 -18.13 20.38 18.25
N GLU A 464 -18.52 19.13 18.02
CA GLU A 464 -17.71 17.96 18.37
C GLU A 464 -16.50 17.81 17.43
N LYS A 465 -16.66 18.11 16.13
CA LYS A 465 -15.53 18.17 15.19
C LYS A 465 -14.55 19.31 15.49
N ASP A 466 -15.05 20.45 15.94
CA ASP A 466 -14.20 21.59 16.30
C ASP A 466 -13.44 21.33 17.62
N VAL A 467 -14.02 20.60 18.56
CA VAL A 467 -13.35 20.15 19.81
C VAL A 467 -12.29 19.09 19.54
N GLN A 468 -12.54 18.16 18.61
CA GLN A 468 -11.53 17.15 18.22
C GLN A 468 -10.34 17.80 17.49
N ARG A 469 -10.61 18.73 16.56
CA ARG A 469 -9.56 19.46 15.84
C ARG A 469 -8.70 20.34 16.76
N GLY A 470 -9.28 20.92 17.82
CA GLY A 470 -8.53 21.69 18.81
C GLY A 470 -7.72 20.85 19.82
N LYS A 471 -7.96 19.53 19.90
CA LYS A 471 -7.10 18.60 20.66
C LYS A 471 -5.90 18.15 19.83
N ASP A 472 -6.09 17.88 18.54
CA ASP A 472 -5.01 17.47 17.64
C ASP A 472 -3.98 18.58 17.38
N GLU A 473 -4.34 19.87 17.55
CA GLU A 473 -3.41 21.01 17.44
C GLU A 473 -2.63 21.34 18.74
N ASN A 474 -2.90 20.66 19.86
CA ASN A 474 -2.20 20.89 21.15
C ASN A 474 -1.23 19.74 21.54
N ASP A 475 -1.17 18.67 20.75
CA ASP A 475 -0.30 17.51 20.98
C ASP A 475 0.89 17.42 19.99
N ASP A 476 1.12 18.46 19.18
CA ASP A 476 2.37 18.77 18.45
C ASP A 476 3.06 19.99 19.10
#